data_AF-A0A6B3GL81-F1
#
_entry.id   AF-A0A6B3GL81-F1
#
_cell.length_a   1.000
_cell.length_b   1.000
_cell.length_c   1.000
_cell.angle_alpha   90.00
_cell.angle_beta   90.00
_cell.angle_gamma   90.00
#
_symmetry.space_group_name_H-M   'P 1'
#
loop_
_entity.id
_entity.type
_entity.pdbx_description
1 polymer ?
#
loop_
_entity_poly.entity_id
_entity_poly.type
_entity_poly.pdbx_seq_one_letter_code
_entity_poly.pdbx_strand_id
1 'polypeptide(L)' 'QGAKPGEGGQLPGHKVYPWVAKTRHSTPGVGLISPPPHHDIYSIEDLAQLIHDLKNANPVARIHVKLVSEVGVGT' A
#
# COMPACT_ATOMS: atom_id res chain seq x y z
N GLN A 1 7.68 4.49 0.07
CA GLN A 1 8.63 4.05 -1.00
C GLN A 1 9.79 5.04 -1.06
N GLY A 2 11.03 4.62 -1.37
CA GLY A 2 12.18 5.53 -1.32
C GLY A 2 12.14 6.69 -2.33
N ALA A 3 11.52 6.49 -3.50
CA ALA A 3 11.41 7.53 -4.53
C ALA A 3 10.46 8.68 -4.16
N LYS A 4 9.46 8.41 -3.30
CA LYS A 4 8.48 9.39 -2.81
C LYS A 4 8.03 8.98 -1.40
N PRO A 5 8.79 9.29 -0.36
CA PRO A 5 8.38 9.05 1.02
C PRO A 5 7.16 9.91 1.36
N GLY A 6 6.19 9.36 2.10
CA GLY A 6 4.99 10.10 2.50
C GLY A 6 3.92 10.32 1.41
N GLU A 7 4.11 9.80 0.20
CA GLU A 7 3.10 9.82 -0.87
C GLU A 7 2.63 8.41 -1.28
N GLY A 8 1.40 8.33 -1.78
CA GLY A 8 0.84 7.12 -2.38
C GLY A 8 1.33 6.86 -3.81
N GLY A 9 1.01 5.67 -4.33
CA GLY A 9 1.29 5.30 -5.71
C GLY A 9 0.53 6.18 -6.72
N GLN A 10 1.12 6.37 -7.90
CA GLN A 10 0.51 7.13 -9.00
C GLN A 10 0.56 6.31 -10.29
N LEU A 11 -0.58 6.16 -10.96
CA LEU A 11 -0.69 5.56 -12.30
C LEU A 11 -1.43 6.53 -13.24
N PRO A 12 -0.75 7.12 -14.24
CA PRO A 12 -1.38 8.03 -15.20
C PRO A 12 -2.52 7.37 -15.97
N GLY A 13 -3.61 8.10 -16.24
CA GLY A 13 -4.82 7.56 -16.87
C GLY A 13 -4.60 6.90 -18.23
N HIS A 14 -3.69 7.44 -19.06
CA HIS A 14 -3.34 6.84 -20.36
C HIS A 14 -2.65 5.47 -20.25
N LYS A 15 -2.19 5.07 -19.05
CA LYS A 15 -1.67 3.73 -18.73
C LYS A 15 -2.71 2.83 -18.07
N VAL A 16 -3.90 3.35 -17.77
CA VAL A 16 -5.01 2.60 -17.16
C VAL A 16 -5.84 1.97 -18.27
N TYR A 17 -5.23 0.98 -18.94
CA TYR A 17 -5.87 0.18 -19.97
C TYR A 17 -7.08 -0.60 -19.40
N PRO A 18 -8.04 -1.04 -20.25
CA PRO A 18 -9.24 -1.75 -19.77
C PRO A 18 -8.94 -2.95 -18.86
N TRP A 19 -7.88 -3.71 -19.13
CA TRP A 19 -7.48 -4.86 -18.30
C TRP A 19 -6.85 -4.44 -16.96
N VAL A 20 -6.13 -3.30 -16.91
CA VAL A 20 -5.60 -2.71 -15.67
C VAL A 20 -6.78 -2.24 -14.81
N ALA A 21 -7.70 -1.51 -15.42
CA ALA A 21 -8.90 -0.99 -14.77
C ALA A 21 -9.76 -2.13 -14.20
N LYS A 22 -9.96 -3.20 -14.98
CA LYS A 22 -10.68 -4.41 -14.53
C LYS A 22 -10.01 -5.05 -13.31
N THR A 23 -8.68 -5.19 -13.33
CA THR A 23 -7.91 -5.78 -12.23
C THR A 23 -7.98 -4.93 -10.96
N ARG A 24 -8.08 -3.60 -11.10
CA ARG A 24 -8.09 -2.65 -9.98
C ARG A 24 -9.50 -2.19 -9.59
N HIS A 25 -10.54 -2.77 -10.19
CA HIS A 25 -11.93 -2.34 -10.02
C HIS A 25 -12.13 -0.83 -10.20
N SER A 26 -11.44 -0.25 -11.19
CA SER A 26 -11.45 1.19 -11.47
C SER A 26 -11.97 1.51 -12.87
N THR A 27 -12.04 2.79 -13.22
CA THR A 27 -12.50 3.27 -14.54
C THR A 27 -11.34 3.31 -15.55
N PRO A 28 -11.47 2.71 -16.75
CA PRO A 28 -10.47 2.84 -17.81
C PRO A 28 -10.16 4.30 -18.17
N GLY A 29 -8.90 4.63 -18.40
CA GLY A 29 -8.47 5.98 -18.79
C GLY A 29 -8.42 7.02 -17.66
N VAL A 30 -8.95 6.72 -16.47
CA VAL A 30 -8.91 7.63 -15.31
C VAL A 30 -7.63 7.40 -14.52
N GLY A 31 -6.92 8.49 -14.17
CA GLY A 31 -5.70 8.41 -13.37
C GLY A 31 -5.96 7.86 -11.96
N LEU A 32 -5.04 7.03 -11.45
CA LEU A 32 -5.14 6.46 -10.11
C LEU A 32 -4.06 7.06 -9.21
N ILE A 33 -4.49 7.77 -8.17
CA ILE A 33 -3.63 8.28 -7.11
C ILE A 33 -4.08 7.57 -5.83
N SER A 34 -3.18 6.81 -5.21
CA SER A 34 -3.47 6.15 -3.94
C SER A 34 -3.38 7.16 -2.79
N PRO A 35 -4.22 7.01 -1.75
CA PRO A 35 -4.09 7.82 -0.54
C PRO A 35 -2.69 7.62 0.08
N PRO A 36 -2.09 8.66 0.69
CA PRO A 36 -0.77 8.53 1.30
C PRO A 36 -0.69 7.58 2.51
N PRO A 37 -1.57 7.69 3.54
CA PRO A 37 -1.60 6.71 4.62
C PRO A 37 -2.46 5.50 4.23
N HIS A 38 -2.13 4.34 4.80
CA HIS A 38 -3.09 3.24 4.84
C HIS A 38 -4.20 3.64 5.83
N HIS A 39 -5.46 3.65 5.37
CA HIS A 39 -6.57 4.12 6.20
C HIS A 39 -6.87 3.23 7.42
N ASP A 40 -6.24 2.06 7.51
CA ASP A 40 -6.33 1.13 8.64
C ASP A 40 -5.04 1.09 9.49
N ILE A 41 -4.11 2.04 9.30
CA ILE A 41 -2.86 2.12 10.09
C ILE A 41 -2.63 3.56 10.51
N TYR A 42 -3.03 3.91 11.74
CA TYR A 42 -2.76 5.21 12.35
C TYR A 42 -1.81 5.11 13.55
N SER A 43 -1.63 3.90 14.12
CA SER A 43 -0.69 3.63 15.21
C SER A 43 0.09 2.30 15.00
N ILE A 44 1.00 1.99 15.92
CA ILE A 44 1.76 0.74 15.89
C ILE A 44 0.88 -0.47 16.24
N GLU A 45 -0.15 -0.25 17.06
CA GLU A 45 -1.15 -1.25 17.41
C GLU A 45 -2.01 -1.61 16.19
N ASP A 46 -2.38 -0.63 15.37
CA ASP A 46 -3.10 -0.87 14.11
C ASP A 46 -2.27 -1.71 13.13
N LEU A 47 -0.96 -1.44 13.05
CA LEU A 47 -0.06 -2.27 12.25
C LEU A 47 -0.03 -3.72 12.78
N ALA A 48 0.00 -3.90 14.10
CA ALA A 48 -0.06 -5.23 14.71
C ALA A 48 -1.38 -5.95 14.38
N GLN A 49 -2.51 -5.24 14.38
CA GLN A 49 -3.81 -5.78 13.98
C GLN A 49 -3.80 -6.21 12.52
N LEU A 50 -3.29 -5.38 11.60
CA LEU A 50 -3.17 -5.76 10.20
C LEU A 50 -2.28 -7.00 10.01
N ILE A 51 -1.16 -7.11 10.74
CA ILE A 51 -0.31 -8.31 10.71
C ILE A 51 -1.07 -9.55 11.20
N HIS A 52 -1.88 -9.40 12.26
CA HIS A 52 -2.73 -10.47 12.78
C HIS A 52 -3.74 -10.93 11.72
N ASP A 53 -4.44 -10.00 11.09
CA ASP A 53 -5.43 -10.29 10.05
C ASP A 53 -4.81 -11.01 8.84
N LEU A 54 -3.62 -10.56 8.40
CA LEU A 54 -2.89 -11.18 7.30
C LEU A 54 -2.44 -12.62 7.63
N LYS A 55 -2.00 -12.88 8.86
CA LYS A 55 -1.64 -14.24 9.32
C LYS A 55 -2.85 -15.15 9.47
N ASN A 56 -3.99 -14.62 9.89
CA ASN A 56 -5.24 -15.37 9.94
C ASN A 56 -5.73 -15.73 8.53
N ALA A 57 -5.59 -14.83 7.57
CA ALA A 57 -5.94 -15.07 6.17
C ALA A 57 -4.99 -16.06 5.48
N ASN A 58 -3.69 -16.02 5.79
CA ASN A 58 -2.69 -16.95 5.25
C ASN A 58 -1.64 -17.33 6.31
N PRO A 59 -1.82 -18.47 7.02
CA PRO A 59 -0.95 -18.87 8.12
C PRO A 59 0.49 -19.22 7.72
N VAL A 60 0.73 -19.55 6.45
CA VAL A 60 2.06 -19.95 5.97
C VAL A 60 2.88 -18.78 5.39
N ALA A 61 2.26 -17.61 5.21
CA ALA A 61 2.93 -16.45 4.64
C ALA A 61 3.82 -15.74 5.66
N ARG A 62 5.02 -15.32 5.22
CA ARG A 62 5.84 -14.36 5.96
C ARG A 62 5.35 -12.95 5.68
N ILE A 63 5.31 -12.12 6.72
CA ILE A 63 4.87 -10.73 6.62
C ILE A 63 6.10 -9.81 6.62
N HIS A 64 6.17 -8.91 5.65
CA HIS A 64 7.22 -7.90 5.53
C HIS A 64 6.63 -6.50 5.58
N VAL A 65 7.23 -5.61 6.36
CA VAL A 65 6.89 -4.19 6.39
C VAL A 65 7.99 -3.42 5.66
N LYS A 66 7.64 -2.71 4.59
CA LYS A 66 8.58 -1.92 3.81
C LYS A 66 8.64 -0.49 4.35
N LEU A 67 9.74 -0.16 5.02
CA LEU A 67 10.01 1.18 5.53
C LEU A 67 10.93 1.97 4.58
N VAL A 68 10.95 3.29 4.76
CA VAL A 68 11.95 4.18 4.16
C VAL A 68 13.00 4.47 5.23
N SER A 69 14.28 4.57 4.84
CA SER A 69 15.35 4.91 5.78
C SER A 69 15.21 6.35 6.24
N GLU A 70 15.17 6.56 7.55
CA GLU A 70 15.09 7.86 8.22
C GLU A 70 15.70 7.76 9.63
N VAL A 71 16.08 8.89 10.23
CA VAL A 71 16.57 8.94 11.61
C VAL A 71 15.51 8.37 12.55
N GLY A 72 15.90 7.42 13.41
CA GLY A 72 14.99 6.76 14.36
C GLY A 72 14.36 5.45 13.87
N VAL A 73 14.62 5.03 12.62
CA VAL A 73 14.17 3.71 12.13
C VAL A 73 15.14 2.62 12.57
N GLY A 74 14.66 1.65 13.36
CA GLY A 74 15.41 0.44 13.76
C GLY A 74 16.29 0.59 15.00
N THR A 75 16.18 1.71 15.71
CA THR A 75 16.75 1.95 17.06
C THR A 75 15.76 1.56 18.14
#